data_AF-A0A2E3IX65-F1
#
_entry.id   AF-A0A2E3IX65-F1
#
_cell.length_a   1.000
_cell.length_b   1.000
_cell.length_c   1.000
_cell.angle_alpha   90.00
_cell.angle_beta   90.00
_cell.angle_gamma   90.00
#
_symmetry.space_group_name_H-M   'P 1'
#
loop_
_entity.id
_entity.type
_entity.pdbx_description
1 polymer ?
#
loop_
_entity_poly.entity_id
_entity_poly.type
_entity_poly.pdbx_seq_one_letter_code
_entity_poly.pdbx_strand_id
1 'polypeptide(L)'
;MGGLNWVEMLISVLFAAVCAMAGALILMQRMVAICGEERQYDLPAGNASLIGATIGGLSGLGVAILFIYYYFFAPDAKGWIEWVGRSSYLLILAASAAHLLTLVHSWTRIDAEQQNLKGAGPQRLTLLVQRRAALEENQHQTHSYTDLKTRDDETVADLISVFGDRLLVGQRALSRVPFYGYLGTVCGILLMAQELARLDEATETFKVLRDMSTGLILAFKTTLIALLAYLPLRKGYDLLVTQMSAIEKAWLSMRDQPGSGSQT
;
A
#
# COMPACT_ATOMS: atom_id res chain seq x y z
N MET A 1 29.60 22.98 11.73
CA MET A 1 28.17 22.83 11.42
C MET A 1 27.54 24.20 11.53
N GLY A 2 27.43 24.93 10.40
CA GLY A 2 26.66 26.18 10.39
C GLY A 2 25.19 25.82 10.58
N GLY A 3 24.54 26.41 11.57
CA GLY A 3 23.10 26.22 11.76
C GLY A 3 22.33 26.76 10.56
N LEU A 4 21.17 26.16 10.24
CA LEU A 4 20.26 26.72 9.24
C LEU A 4 19.99 28.19 9.57
N ASN A 5 20.09 29.05 8.56
CA ASN A 5 19.65 30.42 8.74
C ASN A 5 18.11 30.48 8.83
N TRP A 6 17.58 31.61 9.33
CA TRP A 6 16.14 31.74 9.60
C TRP A 6 15.27 31.60 8.33
N VAL A 7 15.82 31.98 7.17
CA VAL A 7 15.15 31.84 5.86
C VAL A 7 15.07 30.38 5.44
N GLU A 8 16.15 29.61 5.55
CA GLU A 8 16.20 28.18 5.25
C GLU A 8 15.25 27.39 6.16
N MET A 9 15.16 27.79 7.44
CA MET A 9 14.21 27.18 8.37
C MET A 9 12.76 27.44 7.96
N LEU A 10 12.44 28.68 7.57
CA LEU A 10 11.10 29.04 7.10
C LEU A 10 10.74 28.29 5.80
N ILE A 11 11.68 28.21 4.85
CA ILE A 11 11.50 27.44 3.62
C ILE A 11 11.28 25.96 3.92
N SER A 12 12.06 25.38 4.84
CA SER A 12 11.95 23.96 5.22
C SER A 12 10.59 23.64 5.85
N VAL A 13 10.10 24.51 6.74
CA VAL A 13 8.77 24.35 7.36
C VAL A 13 7.66 24.47 6.32
N LEU A 14 7.74 25.46 5.43
CA LEU A 14 6.75 25.66 4.37
C LEU A 14 6.76 24.50 3.36
N PHE A 15 7.94 24.03 2.98
CA PHE A 15 8.11 22.85 2.13
C PHE A 15 7.51 21.61 2.78
N ALA A 16 7.78 21.37 4.07
CA ALA A 16 7.18 20.25 4.81
C ALA A 16 5.65 20.34 4.86
N ALA A 17 5.09 21.53 5.09
CA ALA A 17 3.64 21.74 5.06
C ALA A 17 3.05 21.44 3.68
N VAL A 18 3.67 21.93 2.59
CA VAL A 18 3.23 21.67 1.22
C VAL A 18 3.29 20.19 0.88
N CYS A 19 4.39 19.50 1.21
CA CYS A 19 4.50 18.05 0.98
C CYS A 19 3.47 17.25 1.78
N ALA A 20 3.21 17.62 3.03
CA ALA A 20 2.18 16.99 3.85
C ALA A 20 0.79 17.17 3.23
N MET A 21 0.43 18.40 2.83
CA MET A 21 -0.85 18.68 2.17
C MET A 21 -0.98 17.93 0.85
N ALA A 22 0.06 17.92 0.01
CA ALA A 22 0.06 17.20 -1.25
C ALA A 22 -0.12 15.69 -1.03
N GLY A 23 0.63 15.10 -0.09
CA GLY A 23 0.49 13.68 0.26
C GLY A 23 -0.91 13.34 0.76
N ALA A 24 -1.48 14.17 1.65
CA ALA A 24 -2.83 14.01 2.16
C ALA A 24 -3.88 14.06 1.03
N LEU A 25 -3.80 15.06 0.14
CA LEU A 25 -4.73 15.22 -0.98
C LEU A 25 -4.67 14.05 -1.96
N ILE A 26 -3.46 13.62 -2.35
CA ILE A 26 -3.28 12.52 -3.31
C ILE A 26 -3.91 11.23 -2.77
N LEU A 27 -3.62 10.86 -1.53
CA LEU A 27 -4.15 9.63 -0.94
C LEU A 27 -5.63 9.73 -0.56
N MET A 28 -6.10 10.91 -0.16
CA MET A 28 -7.53 11.18 0.04
C MET A 28 -8.31 11.01 -1.27
N GLN A 29 -7.85 11.62 -2.38
CA GLN A 29 -8.49 11.51 -3.69
C GLN A 29 -8.51 10.05 -4.17
N ARG A 30 -7.43 9.31 -3.95
CA ARG A 30 -7.38 7.88 -4.24
C ARG A 30 -8.45 7.10 -3.46
N MET A 31 -8.66 7.40 -2.19
CA MET A 31 -9.72 6.78 -1.41
C MET A 31 -11.11 7.18 -1.86
N VAL A 32 -11.31 8.44 -2.26
CA VAL A 32 -12.59 8.89 -2.81
C VAL A 32 -12.91 8.13 -4.10
N ALA A 33 -11.92 7.90 -4.98
CA ALA A 33 -12.11 7.10 -6.19
C ALA A 33 -12.47 5.63 -5.86
N ILE A 34 -11.70 5.00 -4.97
CA ILE A 34 -11.94 3.63 -4.49
C ILE A 34 -13.36 3.48 -3.91
N CYS A 35 -13.77 4.39 -3.04
CA CYS A 35 -15.10 4.37 -2.44
C CYS A 35 -16.20 4.75 -3.44
N GLY A 36 -15.88 5.55 -4.47
CA GLY A 36 -16.78 5.87 -5.56
C GLY A 36 -17.17 4.63 -6.36
N GLU A 37 -16.20 3.79 -6.69
CA GLU A 37 -16.45 2.48 -7.30
C GLU A 37 -17.21 1.54 -6.35
N GLU A 38 -16.90 1.52 -5.05
CA GLU A 38 -17.59 0.65 -4.09
C GLU A 38 -19.07 1.01 -3.88
N ARG A 39 -19.47 2.25 -4.17
CA ARG A 39 -20.88 2.67 -4.08
C ARG A 39 -21.80 1.92 -5.01
N GLN A 40 -21.30 1.35 -6.12
CA GLN A 40 -22.12 0.53 -7.01
C GLN A 40 -22.61 -0.77 -6.34
N TYR A 41 -21.99 -1.15 -5.22
CA TYR A 41 -22.36 -2.29 -4.38
C TYR A 41 -23.04 -1.84 -3.07
N ASP A 42 -23.53 -0.59 -3.01
CA ASP A 42 -24.14 0.05 -1.83
C ASP A 42 -23.25 0.10 -0.58
N LEU A 43 -21.94 -0.11 -0.69
CA LEU A 43 -21.04 -0.12 0.47
C LEU A 43 -20.80 1.30 1.03
N PRO A 44 -20.91 1.53 2.35
CA PRO A 44 -20.76 2.86 2.93
C PRO A 44 -19.29 3.30 2.87
N ALA A 45 -19.02 4.55 2.49
CA ALA A 45 -17.64 5.08 2.37
C ALA A 45 -16.93 5.24 3.74
N GLY A 46 -17.67 5.42 4.83
CA GLY A 46 -17.12 5.55 6.18
C GLY A 46 -16.04 6.64 6.31
N ASN A 47 -15.01 6.38 7.12
CA ASN A 47 -13.88 7.29 7.37
C ASN A 47 -12.71 7.08 6.38
N ALA A 48 -12.92 6.42 5.25
CA ALA A 48 -11.86 6.04 4.31
C ALA A 48 -11.07 7.24 3.77
N SER A 49 -11.75 8.36 3.46
CA SER A 49 -11.10 9.60 3.00
C SER A 49 -10.20 10.20 4.08
N LEU A 50 -10.63 10.17 5.35
CA LEU A 50 -9.85 10.65 6.48
C LEU A 50 -8.60 9.78 6.70
N ILE A 51 -8.73 8.45 6.60
CA ILE A 51 -7.59 7.52 6.66
C ILE A 51 -6.61 7.79 5.51
N GLY A 52 -7.13 8.05 4.30
CA GLY A 52 -6.32 8.48 3.16
C GLY A 52 -5.54 9.76 3.44
N ALA A 53 -6.20 10.78 3.99
CA ALA A 53 -5.57 12.04 4.32
C ALA A 53 -4.50 11.91 5.42
N THR A 54 -4.71 11.08 6.44
CA THR A 54 -3.74 10.90 7.54
C THR A 54 -2.50 10.14 7.08
N ILE A 55 -2.66 8.99 6.41
CA ILE A 55 -1.53 8.23 5.86
C ILE A 55 -0.78 9.08 4.81
N GLY A 56 -1.54 9.80 3.98
CA GLY A 56 -1.00 10.69 2.97
C GLY A 56 -0.16 11.82 3.58
N GLY A 57 -0.70 12.51 4.57
CA GLY A 57 -0.03 13.59 5.28
C GLY A 57 1.26 13.15 5.96
N LEU A 58 1.23 12.01 6.67
CA LEU A 58 2.42 11.44 7.30
C LEU A 58 3.49 11.05 6.26
N SER A 59 3.07 10.46 5.14
CA SER A 59 4.01 10.11 4.07
C SER A 59 4.63 11.33 3.40
N GLY A 60 3.84 12.39 3.17
CA GLY A 60 4.30 13.67 2.65
C GLY A 60 5.29 14.36 3.58
N LEU A 61 5.04 14.34 4.90
CA LEU A 61 6.01 14.81 5.90
C LEU A 61 7.30 14.00 5.84
N GLY A 62 7.22 12.67 5.73
CA GLY A 62 8.40 11.82 5.60
C GLY A 62 9.22 12.14 4.34
N VAL A 63 8.56 12.42 3.21
CA VAL A 63 9.22 12.86 1.97
C VAL A 63 9.96 14.19 2.20
N ALA A 64 9.32 15.16 2.86
CA ALA A 64 9.94 16.44 3.16
C ALA A 64 11.15 16.30 4.09
N ILE A 65 11.01 15.51 5.17
CA ILE A 65 12.11 15.24 6.11
C ILE A 65 13.30 14.63 5.38
N LEU A 66 13.07 13.63 4.52
CA LEU A 66 14.14 13.00 3.75
C LEU A 66 14.81 14.00 2.80
N PHE A 67 14.03 14.82 2.11
CA PHE A 67 14.57 15.84 1.21
C PHE A 67 15.40 16.89 1.95
N ILE A 68 14.86 17.46 3.03
CA ILE A 68 15.55 18.43 3.90
C ILE A 68 16.83 17.81 4.47
N TYR A 69 16.78 16.56 4.93
CA TYR A 69 17.95 15.83 5.41
C TYR A 69 19.02 15.72 4.32
N TYR A 70 18.67 15.27 3.12
CA TYR A 70 19.65 15.10 2.05
C TYR A 70 20.17 16.41 1.46
N TYR A 71 19.41 17.49 1.59
CA TYR A 71 19.79 18.80 1.08
C TYR A 71 20.67 19.60 2.05
N PHE A 72 20.35 19.59 3.35
CA PHE A 72 21.04 20.43 4.34
C PHE A 72 22.04 19.69 5.24
N PHE A 73 21.83 18.39 5.48
CA PHE A 73 22.55 17.67 6.54
C PHE A 73 23.41 16.52 6.02
N ALA A 74 23.01 15.88 4.93
CA ALA A 74 23.83 14.86 4.30
C ALA A 74 25.06 15.50 3.63
N PRO A 75 26.17 14.75 3.47
CA PRO A 75 27.28 15.19 2.64
C PRO A 75 26.80 15.64 1.26
N ASP A 76 27.41 16.68 0.71
CA ASP A 76 27.09 17.18 -0.61
C ASP A 76 27.12 16.05 -1.64
N ALA A 77 26.05 15.93 -2.42
CA ALA A 77 25.97 14.93 -3.45
C ALA A 77 27.06 15.21 -4.50
N LYS A 78 27.85 14.19 -4.85
CA LYS A 78 28.96 14.32 -5.81
C LYS A 78 28.50 14.50 -7.25
N GLY A 79 27.20 14.34 -7.52
CA GLY A 79 26.61 14.50 -8.84
C GLY A 79 25.15 14.08 -8.89
N TRP A 80 24.58 14.14 -10.09
CA TRP A 80 23.17 13.84 -10.34
C TRP A 80 22.81 12.37 -10.06
N ILE A 81 23.74 11.43 -10.28
CA ILE A 81 23.52 9.99 -10.04
C ILE A 81 23.23 9.73 -8.57
N GLU A 82 23.93 10.40 -7.67
CA GLU A 82 23.71 10.27 -6.23
C GLU A 82 22.36 10.86 -5.82
N TRP A 83 21.95 11.98 -6.42
CA TRP A 83 20.60 12.54 -6.21
C TRP A 83 19.49 11.59 -6.68
N VAL A 84 19.66 10.95 -7.84
CA VAL A 84 18.72 9.92 -8.31
C VAL A 84 18.70 8.74 -7.34
N GLY A 85 19.86 8.29 -6.87
CA GLY A 85 19.98 7.24 -5.86
C GLY A 85 19.28 7.62 -4.54
N ARG A 86 19.43 8.85 -4.05
CA ARG A 86 18.74 9.36 -2.85
C ARG A 86 17.23 9.50 -3.07
N SER A 87 16.79 9.88 -4.28
CA SER A 87 15.37 9.99 -4.61
C SER A 87 14.62 8.66 -4.55
N SER A 88 15.33 7.53 -4.67
CA SER A 88 14.74 6.20 -4.52
C SER A 88 14.07 5.99 -3.15
N TYR A 89 14.60 6.60 -2.08
CA TYR A 89 13.96 6.55 -0.76
C TYR A 89 12.59 7.22 -0.74
N LEU A 90 12.44 8.32 -1.48
CA LEU A 90 11.16 9.04 -1.61
C LEU A 90 10.14 8.17 -2.36
N LEU A 91 10.58 7.51 -3.44
CA LEU A 91 9.74 6.61 -4.23
C LEU A 91 9.30 5.38 -3.42
N ILE A 92 10.21 4.79 -2.64
CA ILE A 92 9.90 3.68 -1.73
C ILE A 92 8.83 4.13 -0.74
N LEU A 93 9.05 5.26 -0.04
CA LEU A 93 8.12 5.76 0.97
C LEU A 93 6.74 6.06 0.39
N ALA A 94 6.68 6.77 -0.75
CA ALA A 94 5.43 7.12 -1.42
C ALA A 94 4.66 5.87 -1.87
N ALA A 95 5.35 4.90 -2.49
CA ALA A 95 4.72 3.66 -2.92
C ALA A 95 4.24 2.82 -1.73
N SER A 96 5.03 2.70 -0.68
CA SER A 96 4.67 1.98 0.53
C SER A 96 3.46 2.59 1.23
N ALA A 97 3.37 3.91 1.34
CA ALA A 97 2.20 4.59 1.90
C ALA A 97 0.93 4.30 1.10
N ALA A 98 1.05 4.29 -0.23
CA ALA A 98 -0.07 4.00 -1.11
C ALA A 98 -0.56 2.54 -0.99
N HIS A 99 0.36 1.58 -0.85
CA HIS A 99 0.01 0.18 -0.57
C HIS A 99 -0.56 -0.04 0.83
N LEU A 100 0.00 0.64 1.84
CA LEU A 100 -0.48 0.59 3.21
C LEU A 100 -1.93 1.08 3.29
N LEU A 101 -2.26 2.17 2.59
CA LEU A 101 -3.62 2.68 2.49
C LEU A 101 -4.59 1.64 1.94
N THR A 102 -4.26 1.02 0.79
CA THR A 102 -5.10 -0.03 0.20
C THR A 102 -5.26 -1.21 1.15
N LEU A 103 -4.19 -1.65 1.83
CA LEU A 103 -4.25 -2.73 2.81
C LEU A 103 -5.15 -2.38 4.01
N VAL A 104 -5.00 -1.19 4.58
CA VAL A 104 -5.82 -0.74 5.72
C VAL A 104 -7.29 -0.69 5.33
N HIS A 105 -7.61 -0.13 4.15
CA HIS A 105 -8.97 -0.07 3.67
C HIS A 105 -9.57 -1.48 3.47
N SER A 106 -8.88 -2.34 2.72
CA SER A 106 -9.31 -3.73 2.51
C SER A 106 -9.43 -4.51 3.82
N TRP A 107 -8.53 -4.29 4.77
CA TRP A 107 -8.61 -4.88 6.12
C TRP A 107 -9.87 -4.46 6.85
N THR A 108 -10.19 -3.17 6.90
CA THR A 108 -11.41 -2.69 7.58
C THR A 108 -12.69 -3.25 6.98
N ARG A 109 -12.71 -3.47 5.66
CA ARG A 109 -13.83 -4.09 4.95
C ARG A 109 -13.95 -5.58 5.26
N ILE A 110 -12.85 -6.33 5.19
CA ILE A 110 -12.81 -7.77 5.50
C ILE A 110 -13.17 -8.02 6.97
N ASP A 111 -12.68 -7.18 7.89
CA ASP A 111 -13.03 -7.24 9.32
C ASP A 111 -14.54 -7.02 9.55
N ALA A 112 -15.16 -6.08 8.82
CA ALA A 112 -16.61 -5.87 8.87
C ALA A 112 -17.39 -7.11 8.37
N GLU A 113 -16.94 -7.76 7.30
CA GLU A 113 -17.54 -9.03 6.82
C GLU A 113 -17.42 -10.14 7.87
N GLN A 114 -16.26 -10.27 8.52
CA GLN A 114 -16.04 -11.27 9.58
C GLN A 114 -16.89 -11.03 10.81
N GLN A 115 -17.12 -9.77 11.20
CA GLN A 115 -17.99 -9.41 12.32
C GLN A 115 -19.44 -9.81 12.03
N ASN A 116 -19.93 -9.52 10.83
CA ASN A 116 -21.27 -9.91 10.39
C ASN A 116 -21.44 -11.43 10.31
N LEU A 117 -20.41 -12.17 9.87
CA LEU A 117 -20.39 -13.63 9.89
C LEU A 117 -20.57 -14.19 11.31
N LYS A 118 -19.89 -13.60 12.30
CA LYS A 118 -19.94 -14.04 13.70
C LYS A 118 -21.19 -13.57 14.45
N GLY A 119 -22.02 -12.71 13.83
CA GLY A 119 -23.12 -12.03 14.52
C GLY A 119 -22.66 -11.12 15.66
N ALA A 120 -21.41 -10.63 15.60
CA ALA A 120 -20.80 -9.86 16.67
C ALA A 120 -21.01 -8.35 16.43
N GLY A 121 -21.84 -7.72 17.27
CA GLY A 121 -22.07 -6.27 17.26
C GLY A 121 -23.18 -5.78 16.32
N PRO A 122 -23.33 -4.45 16.14
CA PRO A 122 -24.34 -3.89 15.25
C PRO A 122 -24.04 -4.29 13.79
N GLN A 123 -25.07 -4.80 13.11
CA GLN A 123 -24.96 -5.30 11.74
C GLN A 123 -24.52 -4.18 10.80
N ARG A 124 -23.34 -4.32 10.19
CA ARG A 124 -22.81 -3.35 9.23
C ARG A 124 -23.31 -3.70 7.83
N LEU A 125 -23.54 -2.71 6.99
CA LEU A 125 -23.90 -2.97 5.60
C LEU A 125 -22.66 -3.48 4.84
N THR A 126 -22.68 -4.76 4.47
CA THR A 126 -21.58 -5.47 3.80
C THR A 126 -22.12 -6.40 2.70
N LEU A 127 -21.24 -6.92 1.85
CA LEU A 127 -21.67 -7.82 0.76
C LEU A 127 -22.31 -9.09 1.32
N LEU A 128 -21.78 -9.63 2.42
CA LEU A 128 -22.36 -10.83 3.05
C LEU A 128 -23.81 -10.60 3.51
N VAL A 129 -24.13 -9.42 4.06
CA VAL A 129 -25.50 -9.11 4.50
C VAL A 129 -26.45 -9.03 3.32
N GLN A 130 -26.02 -8.40 2.22
CA GLN A 130 -26.81 -8.35 0.98
C GLN A 130 -27.01 -9.75 0.39
N ARG A 131 -25.96 -10.58 0.36
CA ARG A 131 -26.06 -11.97 -0.10
C ARG A 131 -27.01 -12.80 0.74
N ARG A 132 -26.98 -12.65 2.07
CA ARG A 132 -27.90 -13.36 2.97
C ARG A 132 -29.35 -12.95 2.73
N ALA A 133 -29.62 -11.64 2.62
CA ALA A 133 -30.97 -11.14 2.34
C ALA A 133 -31.51 -11.67 0.99
N ALA A 134 -30.66 -11.66 -0.05
CA ALA A 134 -31.01 -12.22 -1.36
C ALA A 134 -31.28 -13.74 -1.29
N LEU A 135 -30.48 -14.48 -0.52
CA LEU A 135 -30.69 -15.92 -0.31
C LEU A 135 -32.01 -16.21 0.40
N GLU A 136 -32.33 -15.47 1.46
CA GLU A 136 -33.59 -15.60 2.22
C GLU A 136 -34.81 -15.32 1.34
N GLU A 137 -34.77 -14.23 0.55
CA GLU A 137 -35.83 -13.90 -0.41
C GLU A 137 -36.03 -15.01 -1.44
N ASN A 138 -34.94 -15.57 -1.98
CA ASN A 138 -35.01 -16.63 -2.98
C ASN A 138 -35.53 -17.95 -2.41
N GLN A 139 -35.15 -18.29 -1.18
CA GLN A 139 -35.71 -19.47 -0.49
C GLN A 139 -37.22 -19.36 -0.31
N HIS A 140 -37.75 -18.14 -0.19
CA HIS A 140 -39.19 -17.90 -0.06
C HIS A 140 -39.91 -17.89 -1.42
N GLN A 141 -39.22 -17.57 -2.52
CA GLN A 141 -39.82 -17.37 -3.84
C GLN A 141 -39.65 -18.56 -4.80
N THR A 142 -38.68 -19.47 -4.64
CA THR A 142 -38.33 -20.43 -5.71
C THR A 142 -37.94 -21.83 -5.20
N HIS A 143 -38.52 -22.88 -5.81
CA HIS A 143 -38.16 -24.29 -5.57
C HIS A 143 -37.01 -24.81 -6.47
N SER A 144 -36.52 -24.02 -7.44
CA SER A 144 -35.54 -24.47 -8.45
C SER A 144 -34.10 -24.12 -8.06
N TYR A 145 -33.28 -25.15 -7.89
CA TYR A 145 -31.85 -25.07 -7.54
C TYR A 145 -30.99 -24.32 -8.59
N THR A 146 -31.41 -24.28 -9.85
CA THR A 146 -30.65 -23.63 -10.93
C THR A 146 -30.59 -22.11 -10.78
N ASP A 147 -31.68 -21.49 -10.33
CA ASP A 147 -31.76 -20.03 -10.19
C ASP A 147 -30.94 -19.53 -8.99
N LEU A 148 -30.90 -20.34 -7.93
CA LEU A 148 -30.01 -20.13 -6.78
C LEU A 148 -28.54 -20.15 -7.18
N LYS A 149 -28.15 -21.06 -8.08
CA LYS A 149 -26.77 -21.20 -8.53
C LYS A 149 -26.33 -20.03 -9.41
N THR A 150 -27.15 -19.60 -10.37
CA THR A 150 -26.79 -18.49 -11.27
C THR A 150 -26.63 -17.16 -10.53
N ARG A 151 -27.48 -16.88 -9.54
CA ARG A 151 -27.31 -15.68 -8.70
C ARG A 151 -26.15 -15.78 -7.72
N ASP A 152 -25.80 -16.97 -7.26
CA ASP A 152 -24.59 -17.14 -6.45
C ASP A 152 -23.33 -16.79 -7.26
N ASP A 153 -23.24 -17.22 -8.52
CA ASP A 153 -22.14 -16.86 -9.42
C ASP A 153 -22.01 -15.33 -9.59
N GLU A 154 -23.13 -14.60 -9.70
CA GLU A 154 -23.14 -13.12 -9.71
C GLU A 154 -22.61 -12.53 -8.41
N THR A 155 -23.06 -13.03 -7.26
CA THR A 155 -22.59 -12.51 -5.97
C THR A 155 -21.12 -12.83 -5.70
N VAL A 156 -20.61 -13.97 -6.17
CA VAL A 156 -19.18 -14.32 -6.12
C VAL A 156 -18.39 -13.36 -7.02
N ALA A 157 -18.92 -13.01 -8.20
CA ALA A 157 -18.31 -12.00 -9.07
C ALA A 157 -18.18 -10.64 -8.36
N ASP A 158 -19.17 -10.24 -7.57
CA ASP A 158 -19.08 -9.02 -6.74
C ASP A 158 -18.00 -9.12 -5.66
N LEU A 159 -17.79 -10.29 -5.03
CA LEU A 159 -16.67 -10.48 -4.09
C LEU A 159 -15.34 -10.26 -4.79
N ILE A 160 -15.20 -10.89 -5.96
CA ILE A 160 -13.98 -10.88 -6.73
C ILE A 160 -13.71 -9.44 -7.19
N SER A 161 -14.73 -8.71 -7.63
CA SER A 161 -14.58 -7.32 -8.07
C SER A 161 -14.20 -6.37 -6.92
N VAL A 162 -14.86 -6.49 -5.76
CA VAL A 162 -14.60 -5.58 -4.62
C VAL A 162 -13.28 -5.90 -3.91
N PHE A 163 -12.97 -7.18 -3.72
CA PHE A 163 -11.82 -7.62 -2.92
C PHE A 163 -10.74 -8.29 -3.77
N GLY A 164 -11.11 -9.28 -4.57
CA GLY A 164 -10.17 -10.13 -5.31
C GLY A 164 -9.27 -9.33 -6.26
N ASP A 165 -9.87 -8.61 -7.20
CA ASP A 165 -9.17 -7.83 -8.21
C ASP A 165 -8.27 -6.77 -7.57
N ARG A 166 -8.76 -6.09 -6.53
CA ARG A 166 -7.98 -5.05 -5.85
C ARG A 166 -6.80 -5.60 -5.08
N LEU A 167 -6.97 -6.72 -4.38
CA LEU A 167 -5.89 -7.39 -3.67
C LEU A 167 -4.85 -7.94 -4.66
N LEU A 168 -5.27 -8.56 -5.76
CA LEU A 168 -4.38 -9.10 -6.79
C LEU A 168 -3.63 -8.01 -7.56
N VAL A 169 -4.33 -6.93 -7.97
CA VAL A 169 -3.72 -5.76 -8.61
C VAL A 169 -2.77 -5.07 -7.64
N GLY A 170 -3.16 -4.91 -6.38
CA GLY A 170 -2.32 -4.36 -5.31
C GLY A 170 -1.04 -5.18 -5.08
N GLN A 171 -1.17 -6.50 -4.97
CA GLN A 171 -0.03 -7.41 -4.81
C GLN A 171 0.90 -7.39 -6.02
N ARG A 172 0.36 -7.36 -7.26
CA ARG A 172 1.16 -7.22 -8.48
C ARG A 172 1.91 -5.89 -8.52
N ALA A 173 1.23 -4.80 -8.18
CA ALA A 173 1.83 -3.46 -8.14
C ALA A 173 2.88 -3.32 -7.03
N LEU A 174 2.80 -4.11 -5.95
CA LEU A 174 3.75 -4.09 -4.84
C LEU A 174 5.18 -4.44 -5.29
N SER A 175 5.34 -5.19 -6.39
CA SER A 175 6.64 -5.45 -7.02
C SER A 175 7.41 -4.19 -7.38
N ARG A 176 6.76 -3.02 -7.54
CA ARG A 176 7.43 -1.74 -7.80
C ARG A 176 8.30 -1.24 -6.64
N VAL A 177 7.96 -1.59 -5.39
CA VAL A 177 8.74 -1.17 -4.21
C VAL A 177 10.21 -1.67 -4.29
N PRO A 178 10.49 -2.96 -4.50
CA PRO A 178 11.86 -3.43 -4.68
C PRO A 178 12.53 -2.89 -5.96
N PHE A 179 11.78 -2.56 -7.02
CA PHE A 179 12.35 -1.88 -8.20
C PHE A 179 12.93 -0.50 -7.85
N TYR A 180 12.30 0.26 -6.95
CA TYR A 180 12.89 1.52 -6.48
C TYR A 180 14.16 1.29 -5.65
N GLY A 181 14.21 0.21 -4.84
CA GLY A 181 15.46 -0.21 -4.18
C GLY A 181 16.56 -0.54 -5.18
N TYR A 182 16.22 -1.29 -6.25
CA TYR A 182 17.15 -1.60 -7.33
C TYR A 182 17.68 -0.34 -8.04
N LEU A 183 16.85 0.67 -8.27
CA LEU A 183 17.30 1.97 -8.81
C LEU A 183 18.41 2.59 -7.93
N GLY A 184 18.23 2.56 -6.61
CA GLY A 184 19.23 3.01 -5.65
C GLY A 184 20.54 2.22 -5.72
N THR A 185 20.45 0.90 -5.87
CA THR A 185 21.58 -0.01 -6.06
C THR A 185 22.35 0.26 -7.33
N VAL A 186 21.65 0.41 -8.46
CA VAL A 186 22.26 0.75 -9.75
C VAL A 186 23.01 2.08 -9.63
N CYS A 187 22.40 3.09 -9.02
CA CYS A 187 23.06 4.38 -8.80
C CYS A 187 24.31 4.23 -7.92
N GLY A 188 24.24 3.45 -6.84
CA GLY A 188 25.39 3.18 -5.97
C GLY A 188 26.55 2.47 -6.69
N ILE A 189 26.25 1.48 -7.54
CA ILE A 189 27.25 0.79 -8.37
C ILE A 189 27.84 1.75 -9.41
N LEU A 190 27.03 2.59 -10.05
CA LEU A 190 27.52 3.59 -11.00
C LEU A 190 28.46 4.60 -10.36
N LEU A 191 28.15 5.05 -9.13
CA LEU A 191 29.06 5.91 -8.36
C LEU A 191 30.38 5.20 -8.06
N MET A 192 30.35 3.93 -7.67
CA MET A 192 31.57 3.15 -7.47
C MET A 192 32.38 3.02 -8.77
N ALA A 193 31.73 2.74 -9.90
CA ALA A 193 32.37 2.59 -11.20
C ALA A 193 33.04 3.90 -11.66
N GLN A 194 32.41 5.05 -11.40
CA GLN A 194 32.99 6.37 -11.69
C GLN A 194 34.27 6.63 -10.89
N GLU A 195 34.29 6.26 -9.60
CA GLU A 195 35.48 6.43 -8.77
C GLU A 195 36.58 5.41 -9.15
N LEU A 196 36.21 4.19 -9.54
CA LEU A 196 37.13 3.18 -10.11
C LEU A 196 37.80 3.67 -11.39
N ALA A 197 37.05 4.28 -12.31
CA ALA A 197 37.59 4.82 -13.56
C ALA A 197 38.59 5.96 -13.34
N ARG A 198 38.51 6.65 -12.19
CA ARG A 198 39.45 7.70 -11.79
C ARG A 198 40.73 7.16 -11.13
N LEU A 199 40.81 5.86 -10.82
CA LEU A 199 42.01 5.25 -10.23
C LEU A 199 43.21 5.32 -11.18
N ASP A 200 42.99 5.21 -12.50
CA ASP A 200 44.08 5.33 -13.49
C ASP A 200 44.70 6.75 -13.53
N GLU A 201 43.99 7.76 -13.01
CA GLU A 201 44.44 9.17 -12.97
C GLU A 201 44.93 9.63 -11.59
N ALA A 202 44.66 8.89 -10.50
CA ALA A 202 44.84 9.37 -9.14
C ALA A 202 45.99 8.68 -8.38
N THR A 203 46.97 9.45 -7.89
CA THR A 203 48.06 8.98 -7.00
C THR A 203 47.61 8.64 -5.56
N GLU A 204 46.32 8.82 -5.21
CA GLU A 204 45.79 8.61 -3.84
C GLU A 204 44.76 7.47 -3.77
N THR A 205 45.21 6.23 -3.78
CA THR A 205 44.36 5.02 -3.74
C THR A 205 43.41 4.98 -2.53
N PHE A 206 43.81 5.52 -1.37
CA PHE A 206 42.99 5.54 -0.15
C PHE A 206 41.77 6.48 -0.23
N LYS A 207 41.89 7.61 -0.92
CA LYS A 207 40.78 8.56 -1.09
C LYS A 207 39.70 7.93 -1.97
N VAL A 208 40.11 7.25 -3.02
CA VAL A 208 39.21 6.56 -3.94
C VAL A 208 38.50 5.38 -3.27
N LEU A 209 39.17 4.58 -2.46
CA LEU A 209 38.55 3.51 -1.66
C LEU A 209 37.44 4.03 -0.72
N ARG A 210 37.68 5.16 -0.04
CA ARG A 210 36.67 5.81 0.80
C ARG A 210 35.49 6.31 -0.03
N ASP A 211 35.77 6.88 -1.18
CA ASP A 211 34.75 7.43 -2.07
C ASP A 211 33.87 6.34 -2.70
N MET A 212 34.46 5.20 -3.06
CA MET A 212 33.74 3.99 -3.46
C MET A 212 32.84 3.44 -2.35
N SER A 213 33.29 3.49 -1.08
CA SER A 213 32.47 3.02 0.04
C SER A 213 31.14 3.76 0.16
N THR A 214 31.07 5.02 -0.29
CA THR A 214 29.83 5.82 -0.29
C THR A 214 28.80 5.26 -1.27
N GLY A 215 29.22 4.90 -2.48
CA GLY A 215 28.36 4.24 -3.48
C GLY A 215 27.87 2.87 -3.00
N LEU A 216 28.77 2.10 -2.38
CA LEU A 216 28.43 0.79 -1.81
C LEU A 216 27.39 0.89 -0.68
N ILE A 217 27.56 1.85 0.23
CA ILE A 217 26.63 2.10 1.34
C ILE A 217 25.25 2.51 0.79
N LEU A 218 25.20 3.37 -0.23
CA LEU A 218 23.95 3.77 -0.85
C LEU A 218 23.21 2.57 -1.46
N ALA A 219 23.93 1.71 -2.17
CA ALA A 219 23.36 0.50 -2.78
C ALA A 219 22.77 -0.47 -1.75
N PHE A 220 23.52 -0.77 -0.68
CA PHE A 220 23.03 -1.66 0.37
C PHE A 220 21.85 -1.06 1.14
N LYS A 221 21.92 0.21 1.51
CA LYS A 221 20.85 0.85 2.30
C LYS A 221 19.54 0.96 1.52
N THR A 222 19.60 1.35 0.25
CA THR A 222 18.40 1.47 -0.61
C THR A 222 17.71 0.11 -0.80
N THR A 223 18.49 -0.95 -1.08
CA THR A 223 17.96 -2.32 -1.15
C THR A 223 17.35 -2.76 0.16
N LEU A 224 18.06 -2.58 1.27
CA LEU A 224 17.59 -3.01 2.58
C LEU A 224 16.28 -2.31 2.96
N ILE A 225 16.20 -0.99 2.78
CA ILE A 225 14.99 -0.21 3.07
C ILE A 225 13.82 -0.66 2.17
N ALA A 226 14.07 -0.90 0.88
CA ALA A 226 13.03 -1.40 -0.01
C ALA A 226 12.51 -2.78 0.42
N LEU A 227 13.39 -3.68 0.85
CA LEU A 227 13.00 -5.00 1.36
C LEU A 227 12.22 -4.91 2.68
N LEU A 228 12.68 -4.07 3.61
CA LEU A 228 12.00 -3.84 4.88
C LEU A 228 10.60 -3.23 4.68
N ALA A 229 10.42 -2.42 3.65
CA ALA A 229 9.11 -1.89 3.30
C ALA A 229 8.25 -2.94 2.56
N TYR A 230 8.85 -3.72 1.67
CA TYR A 230 8.15 -4.70 0.84
C TYR A 230 7.63 -5.92 1.61
N LEU A 231 8.45 -6.53 2.47
CA LEU A 231 8.12 -7.82 3.10
C LEU A 231 6.86 -7.75 4.00
N PRO A 232 6.70 -6.75 4.89
CA PRO A 232 5.50 -6.64 5.70
C PRO A 232 4.25 -6.38 4.86
N LEU A 233 4.36 -5.53 3.84
CA LEU A 233 3.25 -5.24 2.93
C LEU A 233 2.82 -6.49 2.17
N ARG A 234 3.77 -7.27 1.65
CA ARG A 234 3.49 -8.53 0.97
C ARG A 234 2.75 -9.49 1.89
N LYS A 235 3.23 -9.64 3.12
CA LYS A 235 2.58 -10.49 4.12
C LYS A 235 1.15 -10.01 4.42
N GLY A 236 0.93 -8.69 4.45
CA GLY A 236 -0.40 -8.08 4.57
C GLY A 236 -1.35 -8.51 3.46
N TYR A 237 -0.93 -8.45 2.19
CA TYR A 237 -1.75 -8.92 1.06
C TYR A 237 -2.06 -10.42 1.18
N ASP A 238 -1.05 -11.25 1.47
CA ASP A 238 -1.24 -12.70 1.60
C ASP A 238 -2.24 -13.05 2.72
N LEU A 239 -2.19 -12.31 3.84
CA LEU A 239 -3.14 -12.48 4.95
C LEU A 239 -4.56 -12.08 4.55
N LEU A 240 -4.75 -10.96 3.86
CA LEU A 240 -6.08 -10.51 3.42
C LEU A 240 -6.69 -11.45 2.39
N VAL A 241 -5.91 -11.96 1.44
CA VAL A 241 -6.37 -12.97 0.48
C VAL A 241 -6.81 -14.24 1.20
N THR A 242 -6.04 -14.68 2.20
CA THR A 242 -6.41 -15.85 3.02
C THR A 242 -7.71 -15.61 3.80
N GLN A 243 -7.88 -14.43 4.39
CA GLN A 243 -9.10 -14.07 5.11
C GLN A 243 -10.32 -13.97 4.19
N MET A 244 -10.16 -13.42 2.99
CA MET A 244 -11.22 -13.39 1.97
C MET A 244 -11.66 -14.81 1.59
N SER A 245 -10.71 -15.73 1.38
CA SER A 245 -11.03 -17.14 1.11
C SER A 245 -11.75 -17.81 2.28
N ALA A 246 -11.42 -17.46 3.53
CA ALA A 246 -12.11 -17.97 4.70
C ALA A 246 -13.55 -17.48 4.79
N ILE A 247 -13.80 -16.20 4.48
CA ILE A 247 -15.16 -15.63 4.40
C ILE A 247 -15.98 -16.37 3.35
N GLU A 248 -15.42 -16.60 2.16
CA GLU A 248 -16.12 -17.29 1.08
C GLU A 248 -16.44 -18.75 1.43
N LYS A 249 -15.51 -19.47 2.06
CA LYS A 249 -15.78 -20.82 2.56
C LYS A 249 -16.88 -20.85 3.62
N ALA A 250 -16.89 -19.86 4.51
CA ALA A 250 -17.95 -19.75 5.53
C ALA A 250 -19.31 -19.47 4.88
N TRP A 251 -19.35 -18.60 3.87
CA TRP A 251 -20.55 -18.33 3.06
C TRP A 251 -21.10 -19.61 2.42
N LEU A 252 -20.27 -20.34 1.68
CA LEU A 252 -20.67 -21.60 1.04
C LEU A 252 -21.22 -22.61 2.06
N SER A 253 -20.58 -22.72 3.23
CA SER A 253 -21.04 -23.63 4.28
C SER A 253 -22.42 -23.24 4.87
N MET A 254 -22.73 -21.94 4.97
CA MET A 254 -24.05 -21.49 5.43
C MET A 254 -25.12 -21.71 4.36
N ARG A 255 -24.80 -21.48 3.08
CA ARG A 255 -25.72 -21.69 1.96
C ARG A 255 -26.07 -23.16 1.79
N ASP A 256 -25.06 -24.03 1.89
CA ASP A 256 -25.19 -25.46 1.62
C ASP A 256 -25.72 -26.25 2.84
N GLN A 257 -25.90 -25.62 4.01
CA GLN A 257 -26.63 -26.23 5.12
C GLN A 257 -28.11 -26.37 4.74
N PRO A 258 -28.61 -27.60 4.50
CA PRO A 258 -30.03 -27.78 4.27
C PRO A 258 -30.75 -27.49 5.59
N GLY A 259 -31.84 -26.74 5.52
CA GLY A 259 -32.67 -26.42 6.69
C GLY A 259 -32.92 -27.69 7.52
N SER A 260 -32.37 -27.74 8.73
CA SER A 260 -32.71 -28.74 9.73
C SER A 260 -34.16 -28.47 10.18
N GLY A 261 -35.12 -28.97 9.41
CA GLY A 261 -36.53 -28.71 9.62
C GLY A 261 -37.41 -29.63 8.79
N SER A 262 -37.48 -30.91 9.17
CA SER A 262 -38.72 -31.71 9.20
C SER A 262 -38.43 -33.20 9.38
N GLN A 263 -38.06 -33.63 10.59
CA GLN A 263 -38.41 -34.96 11.10
C GLN A 263 -38.69 -34.84 12.60
N THR A 264 -39.90 -34.36 12.92
CA THR A 264 -40.63 -34.75 14.13
C THR A 264 -41.60 -35.84 13.76
#